data_AF-A0A9P7AP82-F1
#
_entry.id   AF-A0A9P7AP82-F1
#
_cell.length_a   1.000
_cell.length_b   1.000
_cell.length_c   1.000
_cell.angle_alpha   90.00
_cell.angle_beta   90.00
_cell.angle_gamma   90.00
#
_symmetry.space_group_name_H-M   'P 1'
#
loop_
_entity.id
_entity.type
_entity.pdbx_description
1 polymer ?
#
loop_
_entity_poly.entity_id
_entity_poly.type
_entity_poly.pdbx_seq_one_letter_code
_entity_poly.pdbx_strand_id
1 'polypeptide(L)'
;LENADASSEKFADVYAEDSELSLGGEFKTAIVYCIREQVQIYQKSLFRVGHPQMSESTACSFLPSLASGIRAMDQVKSFTPLLNYL
;
A
#
# COMPACT_ATOMS: atom_id res chain seq x y z
N LEU A 1 8.20 -5.46 0.30
CA LEU A 1 7.93 -6.20 1.56
C LEU A 1 9.19 -6.38 2.41
N GLU A 2 10.39 -6.19 1.86
CA GLU A 2 11.66 -6.52 2.53
C GLU A 2 12.37 -5.30 3.16
N ASN A 3 11.87 -4.08 2.91
CA ASN A 3 12.42 -2.88 3.53
C ASN A 3 11.96 -2.76 5.00
N ALA A 4 12.89 -2.92 5.93
CA ALA A 4 12.64 -2.82 7.37
C ALA A 4 12.45 -1.36 7.86
N ASP A 5 12.93 -0.37 7.10
CA ASP A 5 12.82 1.05 7.47
C ASP A 5 11.44 1.65 7.12
N ALA A 6 10.60 0.93 6.39
CA ALA A 6 9.27 1.37 6.01
C ALA A 6 8.30 1.25 7.21
N SER A 7 8.03 2.37 7.89
CA SER A 7 7.05 2.44 8.99
C SER A 7 5.66 2.85 8.49
N SER A 8 4.66 1.99 8.75
CA SER A 8 3.25 2.25 8.48
C SER A 8 2.71 3.45 9.26
N GLU A 9 3.19 3.64 10.49
CA GLU A 9 2.81 4.75 11.38
C GLU A 9 3.28 6.06 10.77
N LYS A 10 4.58 6.19 10.48
CA LYS A 10 5.12 7.41 9.88
C LYS A 10 4.42 7.76 8.57
N PHE A 11 4.04 6.77 7.77
CA PHE A 11 3.24 7.01 6.57
C PHE A 11 1.85 7.54 6.91
N ALA A 12 1.12 6.92 7.84
CA ALA A 12 -0.21 7.34 8.24
C ALA A 12 -0.22 8.73 8.91
N ASP A 13 0.81 9.08 9.68
CA ASP A 13 1.03 10.42 10.23
C ASP A 13 1.04 11.47 9.13
N VAL A 14 1.98 11.33 8.19
CA VAL A 14 2.13 12.27 7.07
C VAL A 14 0.87 12.27 6.20
N TYR A 15 0.31 11.10 5.90
CA TYR A 15 -0.84 10.98 5.01
C TYR A 15 -2.12 11.59 5.60
N ALA A 16 -2.33 11.48 6.92
CA ALA A 16 -3.48 12.08 7.59
C ALA A 16 -3.32 13.61 7.74
N GLU A 17 -2.09 14.09 7.90
CA GLU A 17 -1.76 15.52 8.04
C GLU A 17 -1.72 16.26 6.69
N ASP A 18 -1.17 15.64 5.64
CA ASP A 18 -0.94 16.23 4.31
C ASP A 18 -2.17 16.14 3.39
N SER A 19 -3.08 15.20 3.67
CA SER A 19 -4.39 15.23 3.04
C SER A 19 -5.10 16.52 3.49
N GLU A 20 -5.55 17.37 2.55
CA GLU A 20 -6.28 18.64 2.78
C GLU A 20 -7.59 18.50 3.61
N LEU A 21 -7.79 17.32 4.16
CA LEU A 21 -9.00 16.72 4.63
C LEU A 21 -9.04 16.56 6.15
N SER A 22 -7.92 16.84 6.84
CA SER A 22 -7.75 16.74 8.30
C SER A 22 -8.45 15.50 8.87
N LEU A 23 -8.00 14.33 8.42
CA LEU A 23 -8.61 13.06 8.81
C LEU A 23 -8.51 12.87 10.33
N GLY A 24 -9.62 12.47 10.96
CA GLY A 24 -9.65 12.18 12.39
C GLY A 24 -8.67 11.06 12.78
N GLY A 25 -8.23 11.04 14.04
CA GLY A 25 -7.22 10.06 14.52
C GLY A 25 -7.60 8.58 14.35
N GLU A 26 -8.90 8.28 14.18
CA GLU A 26 -9.42 6.96 13.82
C GLU A 26 -8.94 6.48 12.44
N PHE A 27 -8.87 7.37 11.44
CA PHE A 27 -8.39 7.03 10.10
C PHE A 27 -6.92 6.68 10.11
N LYS A 28 -6.11 7.41 10.89
CA LYS A 28 -4.69 7.12 11.07
C LYS A 28 -4.47 5.69 11.56
N THR A 29 -5.21 5.29 12.59
CA THR A 29 -5.13 3.93 13.16
C THR A 29 -5.61 2.89 12.15
N ALA A 30 -6.70 3.16 11.43
CA ALA A 30 -7.23 2.26 10.40
C ALA A 30 -6.24 2.07 9.23
N ILE A 31 -5.61 3.14 8.75
CA ILE A 31 -4.60 3.10 7.67
C ILE A 31 -3.40 2.24 8.11
N VAL A 32 -2.88 2.46 9.31
CA VAL A 32 -1.79 1.66 9.88
C VAL A 32 -2.16 0.18 9.90
N TYR A 33 -3.36 -0.13 10.40
CA TYR A 33 -3.86 -1.51 10.48
C TYR A 33 -3.96 -2.13 9.08
N CYS A 34 -4.61 -1.48 8.13
CA CYS A 34 -4.79 -1.99 6.77
C CYS A 34 -3.46 -2.24 6.05
N ILE A 35 -2.47 -1.34 6.18
CA ILE A 35 -1.14 -1.53 5.58
C ILE A 35 -0.46 -2.77 6.17
N ARG A 36 -0.44 -2.88 7.50
CA ARG A 36 0.19 -4.01 8.21
C ARG A 36 -0.47 -5.33 7.85
N GLU A 37 -1.79 -5.36 7.83
CA GLU A 37 -2.58 -6.54 7.50
C GLU A 37 -2.28 -7.00 6.07
N GLN A 38 -2.33 -6.11 5.08
CA GLN A 38 -2.03 -6.45 3.70
C GLN A 38 -0.59 -7.00 3.54
N VAL A 39 0.40 -6.34 4.13
CA VAL A 39 1.80 -6.80 4.12
C VAL A 39 1.92 -8.22 4.69
N GLN A 40 1.29 -8.49 5.83
CA GLN A 40 1.32 -9.82 6.45
C GLN A 40 0.61 -10.88 5.61
N ILE A 41 -0.51 -10.55 4.95
CA ILE A 41 -1.23 -11.47 4.06
C ILE A 41 -0.32 -11.88 2.90
N TYR A 42 0.35 -10.92 2.26
CA TYR A 42 1.29 -11.23 1.17
C TYR A 42 2.47 -12.06 1.66
N GLN A 43 3.09 -11.72 2.80
CA GLN A 43 4.19 -12.51 3.37
C GLN A 43 3.78 -13.97 3.65
N LYS A 44 2.60 -14.19 4.25
CA LYS A 44 2.08 -15.54 4.52
C LYS A 44 1.79 -16.30 3.23
N SER A 45 1.24 -15.62 2.22
CA SER A 45 0.93 -16.22 0.93
C SER A 45 2.20 -16.64 0.20
N LEU A 46 3.22 -15.79 0.20
CA LEU A 46 4.55 -16.08 -0.35
C LEU A 46 5.22 -17.26 0.36
N PHE A 47 5.15 -17.31 1.69
CA PHE A 47 5.70 -18.42 2.46
C PHE A 47 5.01 -19.75 2.11
N ARG A 48 3.69 -19.75 1.93
CA ARG A 48 2.90 -20.94 1.62
C ARG A 48 3.22 -21.53 0.24
N VAL A 49 3.49 -20.69 -0.75
CA VAL A 49 3.79 -21.15 -2.13
C VAL A 49 5.23 -21.68 -2.26
N GLY A 50 6.12 -21.34 -1.32
CA GLY A 50 7.52 -21.76 -1.33
C GLY A 50 8.38 -20.77 -2.10
N HIS A 51 8.91 -19.77 -1.39
CA HIS A 51 9.86 -18.81 -1.96
C HIS A 51 11.11 -19.56 -2.46
N PRO A 52 11.61 -19.37 -3.70
CA PRO A 52 11.31 -18.28 -4.64
C PRO A 52 10.36 -18.66 -5.81
N GLN A 53 9.70 -19.82 -5.78
CA GLN A 53 8.74 -20.20 -6.83
C GLN A 53 7.45 -19.43 -6.65
N MET A 54 7.43 -18.17 -7.11
CA MET A 54 6.20 -17.38 -7.19
C MET A 54 5.21 -18.09 -8.11
N SER A 55 4.00 -18.39 -7.62
CA SER A 55 2.91 -18.83 -8.51
C SER A 55 2.50 -17.67 -9.43
N GLU A 56 2.05 -17.98 -10.65
CA GLU A 56 1.66 -16.98 -11.66
C GLU A 56 0.63 -15.96 -11.13
N SER A 57 -0.30 -16.40 -10.27
CA SER A 57 -1.30 -15.54 -9.64
C SER A 57 -0.69 -14.50 -8.70
N THR A 58 0.33 -14.85 -7.92
CA THR A 58 1.02 -13.92 -7.02
C THR A 58 1.93 -12.98 -7.79
N ALA A 59 2.56 -13.46 -8.86
CA ALA A 59 3.39 -12.63 -9.74
C ALA A 59 2.58 -11.50 -10.39
N CYS A 60 1.36 -11.78 -10.83
CA CYS A 60 0.44 -10.78 -11.38
C CYS A 60 -0.04 -9.74 -10.34
N SER A 61 0.02 -10.04 -9.05
CA SER A 61 -0.36 -9.11 -7.97
C SER A 61 0.77 -8.14 -7.59
N PHE A 62 2.02 -8.44 -7.95
CA PHE A 62 3.13 -7.51 -7.72
C PHE A 62 3.18 -6.45 -8.84
N LEU A 63 3.63 -5.26 -8.46
CA LEU A 63 3.91 -4.21 -9.44
C LEU A 63 5.08 -4.64 -10.34
N PRO A 64 5.04 -4.30 -11.64
CA PRO A 64 6.15 -4.55 -12.54
C PRO A 64 7.38 -3.73 -12.14
N SER A 65 8.55 -4.11 -12.67
CA SER A 65 9.76 -3.31 -12.51
C SER A 65 9.54 -1.88 -13.00
N LEU A 66 10.14 -0.91 -12.31
CA LEU A 66 9.94 0.51 -12.58
C LEU A 66 10.57 0.89 -13.94
N ALA A 67 9.71 1.11 -14.95
CA ALA A 67 10.15 1.56 -16.27
C ALA A 67 10.22 3.10 -16.38
N SER A 68 9.34 3.82 -15.68
CA SER A 68 9.28 5.28 -15.66
C SER A 68 8.77 5.76 -14.30
N GLY A 69 9.36 6.85 -13.79
CA GLY A 69 8.89 7.51 -12.57
C GLY A 69 7.64 8.37 -12.77
N ILE A 70 7.23 8.61 -14.02
CA ILE A 70 6.05 9.41 -14.35
C ILE A 70 4.90 8.46 -14.67
N ARG A 71 3.78 8.66 -13.96
CA ARG A 71 2.56 7.91 -14.18
C ARG A 71 1.73 8.53 -15.31
N ALA A 72 1.10 7.71 -16.13
CA ALA A 72 0.16 8.17 -17.16
C ALA A 72 -1.08 8.81 -16.52
N MET A 73 -1.64 9.84 -17.18
CA MET A 73 -2.71 10.69 -16.63
C MET A 73 -4.00 9.94 -16.29
N ASP A 74 -4.29 8.86 -17.02
CA ASP A 74 -5.42 7.95 -16.78
C ASP A 74 -5.26 7.20 -15.45
N GLN A 75 -4.02 6.85 -15.09
CA GLN A 75 -3.71 6.12 -13.87
C GLN A 75 -3.62 7.02 -12.64
N VAL A 76 -3.33 8.32 -12.79
CA VAL A 76 -3.14 9.24 -11.64
C VAL A 76 -4.34 9.20 -10.67
N LYS A 77 -5.56 9.17 -11.20
CA LYS A 77 -6.79 9.17 -10.39
C LYS A 77 -6.89 7.96 -9.46
N SER A 78 -6.42 6.79 -9.89
CA SER A 78 -6.46 5.56 -9.09
C SER A 78 -5.45 5.54 -7.94
N PHE A 79 -4.43 6.41 -7.97
CA PHE A 79 -3.40 6.52 -6.95
C PHE A 79 -3.51 7.84 -6.15
N THR A 80 -4.62 8.55 -6.30
CA THR A 80 -4.91 9.78 -5.56
C THR A 80 -5.98 9.49 -4.50
N PRO A 81 -5.79 9.93 -3.23
CA PRO A 81 -6.83 9.81 -2.21
C PRO A 81 -8.14 10.45 -2.64
N LEU A 82 -9.25 9.83 -2.25
CA LEU A 82 -10.59 10.40 -2.35
C LEU A 82 -11.29 10.18 -1.01
N LEU A 83 -11.93 11.22 -0.50
CA LEU A 83 -12.89 11.09 0.60
C LEU A 83 -14.27 11.42 0.09
N ASN A 84 -15.16 10.45 0.25
CA ASN A 84 -16.56 10.60 -0.10
C ASN A 84 -17.36 10.73 1.19
N TYR A 85 -18.16 11.79 1.29
CA TYR A 85 -19.13 11.96 2.36
C TYR A 85 -20.43 11.29 1.90
N LEU A 86 -20.73 10.12 2.45
CA LEU A 86 -21.94 9.34 2.18
C LEU A 86 -23.12 9.81 3.01
#